data_AF-A0A9P7KF28-F1
#
_entry.id   AF-A0A9P7KF28-F1
#
_cell.length_a   1.000
_cell.length_b   1.000
_cell.length_c   1.000
_cell.angle_alpha   90.00
_cell.angle_beta   90.00
_cell.angle_gamma   90.00
#
_symmetry.space_group_name_H-M   'P 1'
#
loop_
_entity.id
_entity.type
_entity.pdbx_description
1 polymer ?
#
loop_
_entity_poly.entity_id
_entity_poly.type
_entity_poly.pdbx_seq_one_letter_code
_entity_poly.pdbx_strand_id
1 'polypeptide(L)'
;MDALFSNHANLLTASILTTRDASALYTLKTTFGLRGRKVTLLRDENPPPGRPAGVGAIYWKEKTIEILGTRKTVKELRRIEGGIWKFNRTRHWRWAPDRREYELRHDDEGWKATINNNLSTAARLLVPARPHIFSTPPPPALHLTRTALEADEVFLILVLVYEETKRQDRT
;
A
#
# COMPACT_ATOMS: atom_id res chain seq x y z
N MET A 1 2.89 13.81 -1.50
CA MET A 1 3.49 13.03 -2.60
C MET A 1 2.36 12.59 -3.50
N ASP A 2 2.46 12.93 -4.78
CA ASP A 2 1.56 12.44 -5.82
C ASP A 2 2.40 11.59 -6.76
N ALA A 3 1.99 10.34 -6.95
CA ALA A 3 2.75 9.37 -7.71
C ALA A 3 1.86 8.43 -8.52
N LEU A 4 2.41 7.85 -9.58
CA LEU A 4 1.75 6.90 -10.47
C LEU A 4 2.49 5.57 -10.45
N PHE A 5 1.75 4.47 -10.53
CA PHE A 5 2.34 3.16 -10.76
C PHE A 5 2.61 2.95 -12.24
N SER A 6 3.86 2.64 -12.60
CA SER A 6 4.28 2.47 -13.99
C SER A 6 3.64 1.28 -14.70
N ASN A 7 3.18 0.29 -13.94
CA ASN A 7 2.62 -0.95 -14.48
C ASN A 7 1.12 -1.03 -14.24
N HIS A 8 0.34 -0.25 -15.02
CA HIS A 8 -1.13 -0.20 -15.06
C HIS A 8 -1.81 -1.04 -13.96
N ALA A 9 -2.21 -2.28 -14.22
CA ALA A 9 -2.97 -3.07 -13.24
C ALA A 9 -2.13 -3.82 -12.18
N ASN A 10 -0.80 -3.91 -12.35
CA ASN A 10 0.05 -4.78 -11.55
C ASN A 10 0.90 -3.99 -10.54
N LEU A 11 0.30 -3.68 -9.39
CA LEU A 11 0.97 -3.02 -8.27
C LEU A 11 2.15 -3.81 -7.68
N LEU A 12 2.19 -5.13 -7.92
CA LEU A 12 3.16 -6.02 -7.30
C LEU A 12 4.52 -6.01 -8.00
N THR A 13 4.57 -5.51 -9.24
CA THR A 13 5.81 -5.37 -10.02
C THR A 13 5.74 -4.06 -10.79
N ALA A 14 5.97 -2.95 -10.10
CA ALA A 14 5.78 -1.59 -10.61
C ALA A 14 6.78 -0.63 -9.99
N SER A 15 7.10 0.44 -10.71
CA SER A 15 7.77 1.61 -10.15
C SER A 15 6.73 2.65 -9.76
N ILE A 16 6.94 3.31 -8.63
CA ILE A 16 6.17 4.44 -8.13
C ILE A 16 6.88 5.70 -8.63
N LEU A 17 6.30 6.35 -9.63
CA LEU A 17 6.88 7.50 -10.32
C LEU A 17 6.25 8.79 -9.83
N THR A 18 7.02 9.88 -9.67
CA THR A 18 6.40 11.18 -9.35
C THR A 18 5.51 11.65 -10.51
N THR A 19 4.43 12.35 -10.19
CA THR A 19 3.59 12.99 -11.23
C THR A 19 4.26 14.20 -11.89
N ARG A 20 5.29 14.79 -11.26
CA ARG A 20 5.92 16.04 -11.72
C ARG A 20 6.93 15.82 -12.84
N ASP A 21 7.74 14.77 -12.73
CA ASP A 21 8.86 14.52 -13.64
C ASP A 21 9.04 13.04 -14.03
N ALA A 22 8.11 12.17 -13.60
CA ALA A 22 8.18 10.73 -13.82
C ALA A 22 9.46 10.05 -13.26
N SER A 23 10.20 10.70 -12.36
CA SER A 23 11.31 10.07 -11.66
C SER A 23 10.80 8.96 -10.73
N ALA A 24 11.54 7.87 -10.65
CA ALA A 24 11.19 6.75 -9.78
C ALA A 24 11.53 7.10 -8.33
N LEU A 25 10.53 7.04 -7.44
CA LEU A 25 10.70 7.16 -6.00
C LEU A 25 10.98 5.78 -5.39
N TYR A 26 10.17 4.81 -5.78
CA TYR A 26 10.30 3.44 -5.30
C TYR A 26 10.06 2.43 -6.41
N THR A 27 10.56 1.22 -6.22
CA THR A 27 10.21 0.06 -7.03
C THR A 27 9.71 -1.09 -6.16
N LEU A 28 8.55 -1.63 -6.55
CA LEU A 28 7.97 -2.85 -6.02
C LEU A 28 8.37 -4.02 -6.91
N LYS A 29 8.89 -5.08 -6.29
CA LYS A 29 9.22 -6.33 -6.98
C LYS A 29 8.70 -7.52 -6.20
N THR A 30 7.84 -8.31 -6.83
CA THR A 30 7.29 -9.53 -6.22
C THR A 30 7.96 -10.78 -6.79
N THR A 31 8.34 -11.68 -5.89
CA THR A 31 8.80 -13.02 -6.24
C THR A 31 7.67 -14.04 -6.08
N PHE A 32 7.67 -15.02 -6.97
CA PHE A 32 6.68 -16.09 -7.00
C PHE A 32 7.37 -17.43 -6.79
N GLY A 33 6.65 -18.41 -6.25
CA GLY A 33 7.05 -19.81 -6.27
C GLY A 33 5.85 -20.69 -6.57
N LEU A 34 6.04 -22.01 -6.41
CA LEU A 34 5.01 -23.03 -6.73
C LEU A 34 3.67 -22.83 -6.00
N ARG A 35 3.63 -22.08 -4.90
CA ARG A 35 2.41 -21.79 -4.11
C ARG A 35 2.00 -20.30 -4.18
N GLY A 36 2.33 -19.61 -5.26
CA GLY A 36 1.98 -18.21 -5.49
C GLY A 36 3.03 -17.21 -4.96
N ARG A 37 2.57 -16.03 -4.54
CA ARG A 37 3.44 -14.92 -4.10
C ARG A 37 4.22 -15.31 -2.84
N LYS A 38 5.54 -15.08 -2.86
CA LYS A 38 6.44 -15.29 -1.71
C LYS A 38 6.67 -13.98 -0.97
N VAL A 39 7.38 -13.05 -1.61
CA VAL A 39 7.72 -11.74 -1.04
C VAL A 39 7.54 -10.64 -2.07
N THR A 40 6.97 -9.51 -1.65
CA THR A 40 7.00 -8.24 -2.37
C THR A 40 7.97 -7.32 -1.67
N LEU A 41 9.02 -6.88 -2.37
CA LEU A 41 10.02 -5.96 -1.85
C LEU A 41 9.71 -4.55 -2.34
N LEU A 42 9.80 -3.57 -1.45
CA LEU A 42 9.77 -2.15 -1.77
C LEU A 42 11.20 -1.60 -1.63
N ARG A 43 11.70 -1.03 -2.71
CA ARG A 43 13.03 -0.43 -2.79
C ARG A 43 12.91 1.06 -3.01
N ASP A 44 13.68 1.84 -2.28
CA ASP A 44 13.93 3.25 -2.53
C ASP A 44 14.93 3.36 -3.68
N GLU A 45 14.57 4.11 -4.72
CA GLU A 45 15.39 4.32 -5.91
C GLU A 45 16.40 5.46 -5.72
N ASN A 46 16.27 6.26 -4.65
CA ASN A 46 17.19 7.34 -4.30
C ASN A 46 17.66 7.24 -2.84
N PRO A 47 18.24 6.09 -2.42
CA PRO A 47 18.59 5.89 -1.02
C PRO A 47 19.71 6.86 -0.59
N PRO A 48 19.65 7.40 0.64
CA PRO A 48 20.75 8.17 1.18
C PRO A 48 22.05 7.35 1.22
N PRO A 49 23.23 7.98 1.05
CA PRO A 49 24.51 7.29 1.12
C PRO A 49 24.63 6.44 2.40
N GLY A 50 25.01 5.18 2.25
CA GLY A 50 25.17 4.24 3.36
C GLY A 50 23.89 3.58 3.86
N ARG A 51 22.71 3.86 3.29
CA ARG A 51 21.47 3.12 3.57
C ARG A 51 21.18 2.07 2.51
N PRO A 52 20.62 0.89 2.90
CA PRO A 52 20.18 -0.08 1.94
C PRO A 52 18.98 0.45 1.16
N ALA A 53 18.92 0.15 -0.15
CA ALA A 53 17.77 0.49 -0.98
C ALA A 53 16.48 -0.21 -0.54
N GLY A 54 16.57 -1.38 0.11
CA GLY A 54 15.40 -2.09 0.62
C GLY A 54 14.81 -1.41 1.85
N VAL A 55 13.66 -0.75 1.70
CA VAL A 55 13.00 -0.01 2.80
C VAL A 55 11.86 -0.79 3.45
N GLY A 56 11.28 -1.76 2.74
CA GLY A 56 10.30 -2.66 3.33
C GLY A 56 9.90 -3.84 2.46
N ALA A 57 9.10 -4.74 3.05
CA ALA A 57 8.67 -5.97 2.39
C ALA A 57 7.32 -6.48 2.91
N ILE A 58 6.59 -7.17 2.05
CA ILE A 58 5.42 -7.99 2.40
C ILE A 58 5.80 -9.44 2.19
N TYR A 59 5.78 -10.23 3.26
CA TYR A 59 5.93 -11.67 3.18
C TYR A 59 4.54 -12.32 3.21
N TRP A 60 4.09 -12.77 2.05
CA TRP A 60 2.69 -13.14 1.82
C TRP A 60 2.28 -14.40 2.57
N LYS A 61 3.16 -15.39 2.63
CA LYS A 61 2.89 -16.67 3.28
C LYS A 61 2.80 -16.51 4.79
N GLU A 62 3.74 -15.78 5.37
CA GLU A 62 3.84 -15.51 6.80
C GLU A 62 2.86 -14.41 7.24
N LYS A 63 2.27 -13.66 6.29
CA LYS A 63 1.40 -12.51 6.54
C LYS A 63 2.06 -11.50 7.48
N THR A 64 3.27 -11.10 7.12
CA THR A 64 4.06 -10.13 7.88
C THR A 64 4.50 -8.99 6.97
N ILE A 65 4.60 -7.79 7.55
CA ILE A 65 5.17 -6.62 6.92
C ILE A 65 6.49 -6.30 7.63
N GLU A 66 7.52 -6.00 6.85
CA GLU A 66 8.82 -5.54 7.34
C GLU A 66 9.07 -4.12 6.87
N ILE A 67 9.55 -3.28 7.78
CA ILE A 67 9.97 -1.90 7.49
C ILE A 67 11.30 -1.68 8.21
N LEU A 68 12.32 -1.28 7.45
CA LEU A 68 13.67 -1.00 7.95
C LEU A 68 14.21 -2.10 8.89
N GLY A 69 14.06 -3.37 8.50
CA GLY A 69 14.53 -4.54 9.26
C GLY A 69 13.64 -4.98 10.42
N THR A 70 12.62 -4.20 10.78
CA THR A 70 11.65 -4.61 11.82
C THR A 70 10.44 -5.30 11.18
N ARG A 71 10.15 -6.52 11.60
CA ARG A 71 9.08 -7.36 11.05
C ARG A 71 7.93 -7.53 12.04
N LYS A 72 6.70 -7.32 11.57
CA LYS A 72 5.47 -7.46 12.37
C LYS A 72 4.41 -8.26 11.62
N THR A 73 3.57 -8.99 12.36
CA THR A 73 2.48 -9.74 11.73
C THR A 73 1.32 -8.81 11.35
N VAL A 74 0.60 -9.13 10.27
CA VAL A 74 -0.61 -8.38 9.90
C VAL A 74 -1.66 -8.44 11.02
N LYS A 75 -1.65 -9.48 11.85
CA LYS A 75 -2.54 -9.58 13.03
C LYS A 75 -2.20 -8.55 14.10
N GLU A 76 -0.92 -8.25 14.31
CA GLU A 76 -0.48 -7.17 15.23
C GLU A 76 -0.77 -5.79 14.66
N LEU A 77 -0.57 -5.62 13.35
CA LEU A 77 -0.69 -4.33 12.68
C LEU A 77 -2.14 -3.94 12.41
N ARG A 78 -3.05 -4.91 12.26
CA ARG A 78 -4.43 -4.69 11.82
C ARG A 78 -5.45 -5.12 12.86
N ARG A 79 -6.27 -4.16 13.27
CA ARG A 79 -7.49 -4.35 14.04
C ARG A 79 -8.70 -4.23 13.10
N ILE A 80 -9.72 -5.06 13.31
CA ILE A 80 -10.96 -4.99 12.55
C ILE A 80 -12.06 -4.64 13.55
N GLU A 81 -12.74 -3.52 13.32
CA GLU A 81 -13.91 -3.10 14.09
C GLU A 81 -15.18 -3.27 13.26
N GLY A 82 -16.30 -3.61 13.93
CA GLY A 82 -17.60 -3.83 13.28
C GLY A 82 -18.23 -5.19 13.56
N GLY A 83 -19.56 -5.25 13.47
CA GLY A 83 -20.39 -6.39 13.91
C GLY A 83 -20.25 -7.69 13.11
N ILE A 84 -20.97 -8.72 13.57
CA ILE A 84 -20.92 -10.11 13.09
C ILE A 84 -21.17 -10.24 11.57
N TRP A 85 -21.90 -9.28 10.97
CA TRP A 85 -22.17 -9.22 9.53
C TRP A 85 -21.04 -8.55 8.72
N LYS A 86 -20.66 -9.16 7.58
CA LYS A 86 -19.47 -8.81 6.77
C LYS A 86 -19.44 -7.40 6.18
N PHE A 87 -20.55 -6.65 6.19
CA PHE A 87 -20.70 -5.39 5.44
C PHE A 87 -20.19 -4.14 6.16
N ASN A 88 -20.00 -4.18 7.49
CA ASN A 88 -19.58 -3.02 8.28
C ASN A 88 -18.18 -3.18 8.90
N ARG A 89 -17.29 -3.95 8.26
CA ARG A 89 -15.95 -4.20 8.80
C ARG A 89 -14.99 -3.08 8.41
N THR A 90 -14.64 -2.25 9.37
CA THR A 90 -13.62 -1.22 9.26
C THR A 90 -12.26 -1.78 9.62
N ARG A 91 -11.23 -1.50 8.81
CA ARG A 91 -9.86 -1.98 9.04
C ARG A 91 -9.02 -0.84 9.59
N HIS A 92 -8.50 -1.02 10.79
CA HIS A 92 -7.61 -0.09 11.45
C HIS A 92 -6.19 -0.65 11.38
N TRP A 93 -5.26 0.17 10.91
CA TRP A 93 -3.86 -0.20 10.71
C TRP A 93 -2.95 0.72 11.49
N ARG A 94 -2.02 0.16 12.27
CA ARG A 94 -1.06 0.94 13.05
C ARG A 94 0.28 0.21 13.11
N TRP A 95 1.37 0.92 12.79
CA TRP A 95 2.70 0.32 12.81
C TRP A 95 3.20 0.03 14.23
N ALA A 96 3.06 0.97 15.14
CA ALA A 96 3.49 0.86 16.54
C ALA A 96 2.58 1.70 17.46
N PRO A 97 2.53 1.43 18.78
CA PRO A 97 1.60 2.10 19.69
C PRO A 97 1.76 3.62 19.76
N ASP A 98 2.98 4.12 19.56
CA ASP A 98 3.38 5.53 19.49
C ASP A 98 3.10 6.19 18.13
N ARG A 99 2.66 5.40 17.13
CA ARG A 99 2.34 5.84 15.77
C ARG A 99 0.85 6.01 15.57
N ARG A 100 0.50 6.76 14.53
CA ARG A 100 -0.89 7.04 14.17
C ARG A 100 -1.60 5.74 13.76
N GLU A 101 -2.85 5.60 14.15
CA GLU A 101 -3.75 4.57 13.63
C GLU A 101 -4.49 5.13 12.41
N TYR A 102 -4.52 4.33 11.35
CA TYR A 102 -5.15 4.65 10.08
C TYR A 102 -6.38 3.78 9.87
N GLU A 103 -7.51 4.41 9.62
CA GLU A 103 -8.71 3.73 9.18
C GLU A 103 -8.67 3.56 7.66
N LEU A 104 -8.77 2.32 7.17
CA LEU A 104 -8.74 1.99 5.75
C LEU A 104 -10.12 1.59 5.25
N ARG A 105 -10.57 2.28 4.20
CA ARG A 105 -11.82 2.02 3.48
C ARG A 105 -11.54 1.86 1.99
N HIS A 106 -12.33 1.02 1.33
CA HIS A 106 -12.35 0.88 -0.12
C HIS A 106 -13.70 1.36 -0.64
N ASP A 107 -13.69 2.23 -1.65
CA ASP A 107 -14.87 2.70 -2.37
C ASP A 107 -14.66 2.54 -3.89
N ASP A 108 -15.49 3.18 -4.70
CA ASP A 108 -15.47 3.03 -6.16
C ASP A 108 -14.20 3.60 -6.81
N GLU A 109 -13.47 4.48 -6.11
CA GLU A 109 -12.23 5.10 -6.62
C GLU A 109 -10.98 4.31 -6.20
N GLY A 110 -11.06 3.54 -5.12
CA GLY A 110 -9.97 2.71 -4.61
C GLY A 110 -9.87 2.76 -3.09
N TRP A 111 -8.64 2.73 -2.56
CA TRP A 111 -8.39 2.73 -1.12
C TRP A 111 -8.15 4.12 -0.56
N LYS A 112 -8.74 4.41 0.60
CA LYS A 112 -8.54 5.64 1.37
C LYS A 112 -8.10 5.28 2.78
N ALA A 113 -6.99 5.86 3.22
CA ALA A 113 -6.50 5.79 4.59
C ALA A 113 -6.78 7.14 5.28
N THR A 114 -7.56 7.12 6.35
CA THR A 114 -7.95 8.30 7.11
C THR A 114 -7.47 8.23 8.55
N ILE A 115 -7.40 9.40 9.20
CA ILE A 115 -7.07 9.57 10.62
C ILE A 115 -8.17 10.38 11.31
N ASN A 116 -8.22 10.32 12.63
CA ASN A 116 -9.16 11.07 13.48
C ASN A 116 -10.63 10.83 13.05
N ASN A 117 -11.08 9.57 13.01
CA ASN A 117 -12.46 9.19 12.67
C ASN A 117 -12.93 9.75 11.31
N ASN A 118 -12.12 9.58 10.27
CA ASN A 118 -12.40 10.05 8.90
C ASN A 118 -12.36 11.58 8.69
N LEU A 119 -11.88 12.37 9.66
CA LEU A 119 -11.77 13.82 9.51
C LEU A 119 -10.64 14.25 8.56
N SER A 120 -9.57 13.46 8.45
CA SER A 120 -8.44 13.79 7.58
C SER A 120 -8.00 12.58 6.77
N THR A 121 -7.78 12.78 5.48
CA THR A 121 -7.20 11.74 4.61
C THR A 121 -5.68 11.80 4.72
N ALA A 122 -5.05 10.68 5.08
CA ALA A 122 -3.60 10.54 5.10
C ALA A 122 -3.04 10.02 3.77
N ALA A 123 -3.72 9.05 3.16
CA ALA A 123 -3.32 8.50 1.87
C ALA A 123 -4.51 8.03 1.04
N ARG A 124 -4.33 8.00 -0.29
CA ARG A 124 -5.25 7.39 -1.24
C ARG A 124 -4.47 6.57 -2.24
N LEU A 125 -4.96 5.39 -2.55
CA LEU A 125 -4.54 4.58 -3.69
C LEU A 125 -5.73 4.46 -4.63
N LEU A 126 -5.71 5.27 -5.69
CA LEU A 126 -6.72 5.23 -6.74
C LEU A 126 -6.40 4.07 -7.65
N VAL A 127 -7.33 3.11 -7.75
CA VAL A 127 -7.16 1.92 -8.60
C VAL A 127 -8.30 1.93 -9.61
N PRO A 128 -8.03 2.24 -10.88
CA PRO A 128 -9.08 2.31 -11.87
C PRO A 128 -9.81 0.99 -12.00
N ALA A 129 -11.13 1.07 -12.13
CA ALA A 129 -11.97 -0.08 -12.43
C ALA A 129 -11.49 -0.74 -13.74
N ARG A 130 -11.64 -2.07 -13.83
CA ARG A 130 -11.28 -2.80 -15.06
C ARG A 130 -11.99 -2.14 -16.25
N PRO A 131 -11.27 -1.83 -17.33
CA PRO A 131 -11.86 -1.13 -18.47
C PRO A 131 -12.99 -1.99 -19.06
N HIS A 132 -14.15 -1.37 -19.27
CA HIS A 132 -15.12 -1.90 -20.23
C HIS A 132 -14.56 -1.61 -21.63
N ILE A 133 -14.29 -2.69 -22.36
CA ILE A 133 -14.07 -2.82 -23.81
C ILE A 133 -13.61 -1.52 -24.53
N PHE A 134 -12.33 -1.49 -24.95
CA PHE A 134 -11.69 -0.52 -25.86
C PHE A 134 -10.88 0.67 -25.30
N SER A 135 -10.61 0.79 -24.00
CA SER A 135 -9.63 1.78 -23.49
C SER A 135 -8.58 1.17 -22.55
N THR A 136 -7.35 1.67 -22.65
CA THR A 136 -6.30 1.36 -21.67
C THR A 136 -6.67 2.11 -20.39
N PRO A 137 -6.81 1.43 -19.23
CA PRO A 137 -7.19 2.09 -18.01
C PRO A 137 -6.03 3.00 -17.56
N PRO A 138 -6.34 4.12 -16.89
CA PRO A 138 -5.29 4.99 -16.36
C PRO A 138 -4.39 4.20 -15.39
N PRO A 139 -3.13 4.62 -15.18
CA PRO A 139 -2.30 4.01 -14.16
C PRO A 139 -2.88 4.29 -12.77
N PRO A 140 -2.76 3.37 -11.80
CA PRO A 140 -3.09 3.61 -10.42
C PRO A 140 -2.29 4.81 -9.89
N ALA A 141 -2.95 5.64 -9.10
CA ALA A 141 -2.36 6.83 -8.52
C ALA A 141 -2.28 6.70 -7.01
N LEU A 142 -1.16 7.14 -6.45
CA LEU A 142 -0.88 7.15 -5.03
C LEU A 142 -0.73 8.59 -4.57
N HIS A 143 -1.57 8.97 -3.61
CA HIS A 143 -1.53 10.28 -2.97
C HIS A 143 -1.22 10.08 -1.48
N LEU A 144 -0.17 10.71 -0.98
CA LEU A 144 0.12 10.82 0.45
C LEU A 144 0.19 12.28 0.85
N THR A 145 -0.43 12.62 1.99
CA THR A 145 -0.25 13.94 2.58
C THR A 145 1.16 14.09 3.15
N ARG A 146 1.61 15.34 3.30
CA ARG A 146 2.95 15.63 3.84
C ARG A 146 3.16 15.04 5.24
N THR A 147 2.15 15.13 6.10
CA THR A 147 2.21 14.58 7.45
C THR A 147 2.31 13.06 7.47
N ALA A 148 1.63 12.38 6.53
CA ALA A 148 1.74 10.94 6.35
C ALA A 148 3.11 10.54 5.79
N LEU A 149 3.66 11.35 4.88
CA LEU A 149 4.98 11.15 4.28
C LEU A 149 6.09 11.17 5.34
N GLU A 150 6.09 12.21 6.19
CA GLU A 150 7.11 12.38 7.22
C GLU A 150 7.05 11.29 8.31
N ALA A 151 5.86 10.75 8.59
CA ALA A 151 5.66 9.79 9.67
C ALA A 151 5.75 8.34 9.21
N ASP A 152 4.92 7.94 8.24
CA ASP A 152 4.55 6.53 8.01
C ASP A 152 4.43 6.20 6.51
N GLU A 153 5.21 6.87 5.64
CA GLU A 153 5.20 6.70 4.18
C GLU A 153 5.31 5.24 3.74
N VAL A 154 6.41 4.58 4.11
CA VAL A 154 6.70 3.18 3.73
C VAL A 154 5.60 2.24 4.23
N PHE A 155 5.10 2.50 5.45
CA PHE A 155 4.03 1.71 6.04
C PHE A 155 2.74 1.82 5.22
N LEU A 156 2.32 3.04 4.87
CA LEU A 156 1.09 3.28 4.10
C LEU A 156 1.18 2.69 2.70
N ILE A 157 2.33 2.80 2.02
CA ILE A 157 2.54 2.18 0.70
C ILE A 157 2.32 0.66 0.80
N LEU A 158 3.01 -0.01 1.74
CA LEU A 158 2.92 -1.47 1.88
C LEU A 158 1.51 -1.92 2.28
N VAL A 159 0.84 -1.19 3.17
CA VAL A 159 -0.53 -1.52 3.61
C VAL A 159 -1.53 -1.36 2.48
N LEU A 160 -1.47 -0.27 1.71
CA LEU A 160 -2.37 -0.04 0.57
C LEU A 160 -2.17 -1.11 -0.52
N VAL A 161 -0.92 -1.44 -0.85
CA VAL A 161 -0.58 -2.53 -1.78
C VAL A 161 -1.08 -3.88 -1.25
N TYR A 162 -0.90 -4.15 0.05
CA TYR A 162 -1.38 -5.38 0.68
C TYR A 162 -2.90 -5.51 0.57
N GLU A 163 -3.64 -4.48 0.96
CA GLU A 163 -5.11 -4.52 0.99
C GLU A 163 -5.70 -4.58 -0.42
N GLU A 164 -5.13 -3.87 -1.39
CA GLU A 164 -5.56 -3.95 -2.79
C GLU A 164 -5.32 -5.33 -3.38
N THR A 165 -4.14 -5.88 -3.16
CA THR A 165 -3.83 -7.25 -3.61
C THR A 165 -4.78 -8.26 -2.98
N LYS A 166 -5.09 -8.12 -1.69
CA LYS A 166 -6.04 -9.00 -0.99
C LYS A 166 -7.47 -8.88 -1.52
N ARG A 167 -7.88 -7.71 -2.02
CA ARG A 167 -9.18 -7.49 -2.65
C ARG A 167 -9.25 -8.15 -4.02
N GLN A 168 -8.22 -7.94 -4.85
CA GLN A 168 -8.12 -8.58 -6.16
C GLN A 168 -8.14 -10.10 -6.07
N ASP A 169 -7.51 -10.71 -5.05
CA ASP A 169 -7.57 -12.17 -4.82
C ASP A 169 -8.97 -12.72 -4.51
N ARG A 170 -9.89 -11.86 -4.02
CA ARG A 170 -11.25 -12.27 -3.62
C ARG A 170 -12.27 -12.08 -4.73
N THR A 171 -11.89 -11.40 -5.81
CA THR A 171 -12.74 -11.06 -6.95
C THR A 171 -12.43 -12.02 -8.08
#